data_AF-A0A5C6GAV1-F1
#
_entry.id   AF-A0A5C6GAV1-F1
#
_cell.length_a   1.000
_cell.length_b   1.000
_cell.length_c   1.000
_cell.angle_alpha   90.00
_cell.angle_beta   90.00
_cell.angle_gamma   90.00
#
_symmetry.space_group_name_H-M   'P 1'
#
loop_
_entity.id
_entity.type
_entity.pdbx_description
1 polymer ?
#
loop_
_entity_poly.entity_id
_entity_poly.type
_entity_poly.pdbx_seq_one_letter_code
_entity_poly.pdbx_strand_id
1 'polypeptide(L)'
;MKSILVLPILSLVVAHASPRITDGSITPNSSSTPAPTTPDGPVCECGYTYCASVLMAMKKPWSTKDLAEAYCATPHATCNNGKPSTSINSALYICLCDDPSAEYGKTLDLLCGCDKCLVVGPDFRGRCETPCHAGQCKT
;
A
#
# COMPACT_ATOMS: atom_id res chain seq x y z
N MET A 1 -54.82 -27.94 27.93
CA MET A 1 -55.60 -27.05 27.05
C MET A 1 -54.83 -25.73 27.01
N LYS A 2 -53.81 -25.59 26.16
CA LYS A 2 -53.85 -25.10 24.77
C LYS A 2 -54.45 -23.70 24.66
N SER A 3 -53.56 -22.70 24.68
CA SER A 3 -53.69 -21.49 23.86
C SER A 3 -52.34 -20.78 23.83
N ILE A 4 -51.62 -20.99 22.73
CA ILE A 4 -50.45 -20.21 22.35
C ILE A 4 -51.02 -18.97 21.67
N LEU A 5 -50.83 -17.80 22.29
CA LEU A 5 -51.17 -16.52 21.68
C LEU A 5 -50.08 -16.18 20.66
N VAL A 6 -50.36 -16.40 19.38
CA VAL A 6 -49.48 -16.02 18.26
C VAL A 6 -49.67 -14.52 18.03
N LEU A 7 -48.67 -13.72 18.41
CA LEU A 7 -48.58 -12.31 18.02
C LEU A 7 -47.97 -12.21 16.61
N PRO A 8 -48.57 -11.47 15.67
CA PRO A 8 -47.95 -11.24 14.37
C PRO A 8 -46.79 -10.26 14.57
N ILE A 9 -45.58 -10.67 14.21
CA ILE A 9 -44.41 -9.78 14.14
C ILE A 9 -44.68 -8.83 12.98
N LEU A 10 -45.14 -7.62 13.30
CA LEU A 10 -45.31 -6.54 12.36
C LEU A 10 -43.90 -6.12 11.87
N SER A 11 -43.54 -6.56 10.67
CA SER A 11 -42.33 -6.07 10.00
C SER A 11 -42.43 -4.55 9.81
N LEU A 12 -41.66 -3.79 10.58
CA LEU A 12 -41.40 -2.38 10.26
C LEU A 12 -40.55 -2.32 8.99
N VAL A 13 -41.21 -2.23 7.84
CA VAL A 13 -40.59 -1.73 6.62
C VAL A 13 -40.42 -0.23 6.78
N VAL A 14 -39.19 0.23 7.02
CA VAL A 14 -38.87 1.65 6.96
C VAL A 14 -38.99 2.08 5.50
N ALA A 15 -40.11 2.72 5.17
CA ALA A 15 -40.32 3.39 3.90
C ALA A 15 -39.37 4.60 3.83
N HIS A 16 -38.18 4.38 3.27
CA HIS A 16 -37.32 5.48 2.85
C HIS A 16 -37.94 6.05 1.57
N ALA A 17 -38.56 7.22 1.68
CA ALA A 17 -39.00 7.98 0.51
C ALA A 17 -37.78 8.21 -0.39
N SER A 18 -37.75 7.51 -1.51
CA SER A 18 -36.74 7.70 -2.54
C SER A 18 -36.88 9.13 -3.08
N PRO A 19 -35.85 10.00 -3.02
CA PRO A 19 -35.91 11.26 -3.71
C PRO A 19 -36.00 10.95 -5.20
N ARG A 20 -37.06 11.43 -5.87
CA ARG A 20 -37.08 11.49 -7.33
C ARG A 20 -36.12 12.58 -7.74
N ILE A 21 -34.90 12.20 -8.09
CA ILE A 21 -34.02 13.07 -8.85
C ILE A 21 -34.57 13.11 -10.27
N THR A 22 -35.10 14.28 -10.63
CA THR A 22 -35.46 14.69 -11.98
C THR A 22 -34.32 14.36 -12.94
N ASP A 23 -34.66 13.68 -14.04
CA ASP A 23 -33.80 13.46 -15.21
C ASP A 23 -33.51 14.82 -15.86
N GLY A 24 -32.50 15.51 -15.32
CA GLY A 24 -31.82 16.59 -16.00
C GLY A 24 -30.73 15.96 -16.82
N SER A 25 -30.89 15.97 -18.14
CA SER A 25 -29.87 15.60 -19.13
C SER A 25 -28.49 16.12 -18.70
N ILE A 26 -27.69 15.23 -18.12
CA ILE A 26 -26.29 15.51 -17.79
C ILE A 26 -25.55 15.30 -19.10
N THR A 27 -25.27 16.40 -19.80
CA THR A 27 -24.19 16.43 -20.77
C THR A 27 -22.95 15.82 -20.10
N PRO A 28 -22.15 14.99 -20.79
CA PRO A 28 -20.92 14.49 -20.21
C PRO A 28 -20.03 15.71 -20.01
N ASN A 29 -20.00 16.21 -18.78
CA ASN A 29 -19.03 17.19 -18.37
C ASN A 29 -17.72 16.40 -18.31
N SER A 30 -17.08 16.26 -19.47
CA SER A 30 -15.70 15.82 -19.60
C SER A 30 -14.86 16.86 -18.86
N SER A 31 -14.85 16.74 -17.53
CA SER A 31 -13.85 17.38 -16.71
C SER A 31 -12.56 16.70 -17.10
N SER A 32 -11.85 17.31 -18.03
CA SER A 32 -10.47 17.00 -18.38
C SER A 32 -9.59 17.43 -17.22
N THR A 33 -9.78 16.82 -16.05
CA THR A 33 -8.75 16.84 -15.02
C THR A 33 -7.59 16.05 -15.62
N PRO A 34 -6.41 16.67 -15.84
CA PRO A 34 -5.26 15.93 -16.32
C PRO A 34 -5.03 14.75 -15.39
N ALA A 35 -4.77 13.56 -15.94
CA ALA A 35 -4.30 12.45 -15.12
C ALA A 35 -3.11 12.94 -14.27
N PRO A 36 -3.02 12.58 -12.98
CA PRO A 36 -1.90 12.99 -12.14
C PRO A 36 -0.60 12.66 -12.87
N THR A 37 0.19 13.68 -13.19
CA THR A 37 1.46 13.46 -13.87
C THR A 37 2.38 12.74 -12.90
N THR A 38 2.73 11.49 -13.19
CA THR A 38 3.68 10.74 -12.37
C THR A 38 4.97 11.55 -12.25
N PRO A 39 5.44 11.87 -11.03
CA PRO A 39 6.64 12.67 -10.84
C PRO A 39 7.84 12.11 -11.60
N ASP A 40 8.77 12.98 -11.97
CA ASP A 40 10.05 12.53 -12.52
C ASP A 40 10.94 11.86 -11.47
N GLY A 41 11.66 10.84 -11.94
CA GLY A 41 12.44 9.92 -11.11
C GLY A 41 11.69 8.66 -10.68
N PRO A 42 12.37 7.77 -9.93
CA PRO A 42 11.74 6.60 -9.35
C PRO A 42 10.70 7.03 -8.31
N VAL A 43 9.54 6.36 -8.32
CA VAL A 43 8.41 6.60 -7.41
C VAL A 43 7.82 5.27 -6.98
N CYS A 44 6.99 5.29 -5.95
CA CYS A 44 6.22 4.15 -5.45
C CYS A 44 4.82 4.61 -5.04
N GLU A 45 3.84 3.71 -4.95
CA GLU A 45 2.50 4.06 -4.46
C GLU A 45 2.50 4.15 -2.93
N CYS A 46 1.92 5.22 -2.40
CA CYS A 46 1.94 5.51 -0.96
C CYS A 46 1.35 4.37 -0.13
N GLY A 47 2.08 3.94 0.91
CA GLY A 47 1.64 2.88 1.82
C GLY A 47 1.70 1.46 1.25
N TYR A 48 2.22 1.28 0.03
CA TYR A 48 2.45 -0.06 -0.53
C TYR A 48 3.79 -0.62 -0.10
N THR A 49 3.81 -1.94 0.06
CA THR A 49 5.03 -2.70 0.34
C THR A 49 5.57 -3.32 -0.94
N TYR A 50 6.88 -3.22 -1.13
CA TYR A 50 7.55 -3.65 -2.34
C TYR A 50 8.76 -4.51 -2.02
N CYS A 51 8.85 -5.66 -2.68
CA CYS A 51 10.14 -6.32 -2.83
C CYS A 51 11.05 -5.44 -3.67
N ALA A 52 12.33 -5.33 -3.30
CA ALA A 52 13.33 -4.56 -4.04
C ALA A 52 13.36 -4.92 -5.54
N SER A 53 13.23 -6.21 -5.87
CA SER A 53 13.16 -6.68 -7.26
C SER A 53 12.03 -6.03 -8.08
N VAL A 54 10.90 -5.71 -7.45
CA VAL A 54 9.78 -5.00 -8.12
C VAL A 54 10.16 -3.55 -8.36
N LEU A 55 10.71 -2.87 -7.36
CA LEU A 55 11.15 -1.47 -7.47
C LEU A 55 12.21 -1.29 -8.57
N MET A 56 13.11 -2.26 -8.71
CA MET A 56 14.13 -2.28 -9.78
C MET A 56 13.54 -2.61 -11.17
N ALA A 57 12.36 -3.22 -11.23
CA ALA A 57 11.70 -3.60 -12.48
C ALA A 57 10.60 -2.61 -12.91
N MET A 58 10.34 -1.56 -12.12
CA MET A 58 9.37 -0.52 -12.46
C MET A 58 9.76 0.26 -13.72
N LYS A 59 8.77 0.91 -14.35
CA LYS A 59 8.98 1.76 -15.53
C LYS A 59 10.03 2.86 -15.31
N LYS A 60 10.01 3.48 -14.13
CA LYS A 60 11.08 4.36 -13.62
C LYS A 60 11.77 3.59 -12.48
N PRO A 61 12.80 2.79 -12.77
CA PRO A 61 13.34 1.84 -11.80
C PRO A 61 14.14 2.54 -10.71
N TRP A 62 14.06 2.00 -9.50
CA TRP A 62 14.96 2.34 -8.40
C TRP A 62 16.30 1.65 -8.61
N SER A 63 17.41 2.36 -8.40
CA SER A 63 18.73 1.75 -8.51
C SER A 63 19.10 0.98 -7.23
N THR A 64 20.05 0.05 -7.31
CA THR A 64 20.59 -0.63 -6.11
C THR A 64 21.16 0.37 -5.11
N LYS A 65 21.70 1.51 -5.58
CA LYS A 65 22.21 2.58 -4.73
C LYS A 65 21.07 3.23 -3.94
N ASP A 66 19.98 3.62 -4.61
CA ASP A 66 18.81 4.24 -3.95
C ASP A 66 18.23 3.29 -2.89
N LEU A 67 18.14 2.00 -3.20
CA LEU A 67 17.63 0.98 -2.28
C LEU A 67 18.57 0.72 -1.10
N ALA A 68 19.89 0.73 -1.32
CA ALA A 68 20.88 0.62 -0.24
C ALA A 68 20.82 1.84 0.69
N GLU A 69 20.69 3.03 0.12
CA GLU A 69 20.56 4.28 0.87
C GLU A 69 19.29 4.29 1.70
N ALA A 70 18.14 3.94 1.11
CA ALA A 70 16.88 3.77 1.84
C ALA A 70 16.99 2.75 2.97
N TYR A 71 17.63 1.60 2.69
CA TYR A 71 17.87 0.56 3.70
C TYR A 71 18.62 1.14 4.90
N CYS A 72 19.74 1.82 4.66
CA CYS A 72 20.60 2.30 5.74
C CYS A 72 20.13 3.61 6.38
N ALA A 73 19.26 4.36 5.71
CA ALA A 73 18.59 5.52 6.28
C ALA A 73 17.47 5.13 7.25
N THR A 74 16.92 3.91 7.11
CA THR A 74 15.85 3.44 7.98
C THR A 74 16.35 3.30 9.43
N PRO A 75 15.65 3.89 10.41
CA PRO A 75 16.02 3.77 11.81
C PRO A 75 16.20 2.32 12.26
N HIS A 76 17.26 2.05 13.01
CA HIS A 76 17.59 0.72 13.55
C HIS A 76 17.90 -0.37 12.52
N ALA A 77 17.91 -0.05 11.22
CA ALA A 77 18.42 -0.97 10.22
C ALA A 77 19.88 -1.31 10.51
N THR A 78 20.22 -2.59 10.42
CA THR A 78 21.61 -3.02 10.63
C THR A 78 22.40 -2.71 9.37
N CYS A 79 23.13 -1.61 9.39
CA CYS A 79 24.08 -1.21 8.35
C CYS A 79 25.46 -0.96 8.96
N ASN A 80 26.49 -1.51 8.33
CA ASN A 80 27.88 -1.26 8.70
C ASN A 80 28.55 -0.45 7.58
N ASN A 81 29.06 0.74 7.91
CA ASN A 81 29.68 1.66 6.95
C ASN A 81 28.82 1.94 5.69
N GLY A 82 27.51 2.12 5.88
CA GLY A 82 26.55 2.36 4.77
C GLY A 82 26.23 1.13 3.92
N LYS A 83 26.67 -0.07 4.34
CA LYS A 83 26.36 -1.32 3.67
C LYS A 83 25.25 -2.09 4.41
N PRO A 84 24.17 -2.47 3.72
CA PRO A 84 23.15 -3.38 4.26
C PRO A 84 23.74 -4.71 4.75
N SER A 85 23.25 -5.15 5.91
CA SER A 85 23.63 -6.43 6.52
C SER A 85 23.06 -7.63 5.77
N THR A 86 21.87 -7.49 5.18
CA THR A 86 21.26 -8.51 4.31
C THR A 86 21.35 -8.10 2.83
N SER A 87 20.92 -8.99 1.95
CA SER A 87 20.80 -8.70 0.52
C SER A 87 19.77 -7.60 0.26
N ILE A 88 20.15 -6.59 -0.54
CA ILE A 88 19.24 -5.53 -1.01
C ILE A 88 18.19 -6.11 -1.96
N ASN A 89 18.57 -7.06 -2.82
CA ASN A 89 17.70 -7.56 -3.90
C ASN A 89 16.45 -8.30 -3.37
N SER A 90 16.53 -8.83 -2.16
CA SER A 90 15.45 -9.54 -1.48
C SER A 90 14.87 -8.74 -0.31
N ALA A 91 15.28 -7.48 -0.10
CA ALA A 91 14.71 -6.66 0.96
C ALA A 91 13.26 -6.22 0.64
N LEU A 92 12.49 -6.02 1.71
CA LEU A 92 11.12 -5.55 1.68
C LEU A 92 11.08 -4.10 2.18
N TYR A 93 10.53 -3.21 1.35
CA TYR A 93 10.39 -1.80 1.64
C TYR A 93 8.92 -1.40 1.74
N ILE A 94 8.64 -0.31 2.45
CA ILE A 94 7.37 0.42 2.40
C ILE A 94 7.59 1.78 1.76
N CYS A 95 6.65 2.19 0.91
CA CYS A 95 6.63 3.53 0.35
C CYS A 95 6.03 4.53 1.34
N LEU A 96 6.81 5.54 1.70
CA LEU A 96 6.40 6.65 2.56
C LEU A 96 6.12 7.90 1.74
N CYS A 97 5.18 8.69 2.24
CA CYS A 97 4.71 9.91 1.61
C CYS A 97 4.57 11.02 2.64
N ASP A 98 4.92 12.23 2.23
CA ASP A 98 4.88 13.41 3.10
C ASP A 98 3.43 13.84 3.43
N ASP A 99 2.49 13.54 2.52
CA ASP A 99 1.07 13.78 2.68
C ASP A 99 0.27 12.46 2.58
N PRO A 100 -0.69 12.20 3.48
CA PRO A 100 -1.46 10.95 3.48
C PRO A 100 -2.44 10.82 2.29
N SER A 101 -2.73 11.92 1.58
CA SER A 101 -3.57 11.95 0.39
C SER A 101 -2.76 11.84 -0.91
N ALA A 102 -1.42 11.84 -0.81
CA ALA A 102 -0.56 11.62 -1.96
C ALA A 102 -0.77 10.21 -2.52
N GLU A 103 -0.83 10.10 -3.85
CA GLU A 103 -0.90 8.81 -4.53
C GLU A 103 0.49 8.17 -4.63
N TYR A 104 1.52 8.99 -4.83
CA TYR A 104 2.90 8.56 -5.04
C TYR A 104 3.86 9.15 -4.02
N GLY A 105 4.83 8.33 -3.61
CA GLY A 105 5.95 8.69 -2.75
C GLY A 105 7.29 8.56 -3.45
N LYS A 106 8.30 9.18 -2.83
CA LYS A 106 9.71 9.11 -3.22
C LYS A 106 10.62 8.65 -2.07
N THR A 107 10.02 8.24 -0.97
CA THR A 107 10.73 7.81 0.23
C THR A 107 10.43 6.35 0.46
N LEU A 108 11.46 5.55 0.68
CA LEU A 108 11.35 4.15 1.01
C LEU A 108 11.97 3.93 2.39
N ASP A 109 11.24 3.21 3.23
CA ASP A 109 11.78 2.65 4.46
C ASP A 109 11.87 1.14 4.35
N LEU A 110 12.95 0.58 4.90
CA LEU A 110 13.11 -0.84 5.06
C LEU A 110 12.10 -1.34 6.09
N LEU A 111 11.15 -2.16 5.66
CA LEU A 111 10.40 -2.96 6.61
C LEU A 111 11.27 -4.10 7.13
N CYS A 112 12.05 -4.72 6.24
CA CYS A 112 12.75 -5.94 6.58
C CYS A 112 13.76 -6.42 5.52
N GLY A 113 14.88 -7.00 5.96
CA GLY A 113 15.70 -7.84 5.11
C GLY A 113 15.12 -9.26 5.00
N CYS A 114 14.83 -9.74 3.79
CA CYS A 114 14.40 -11.13 3.58
C CYS A 114 15.52 -11.98 2.98
N ASP A 115 15.49 -13.30 3.21
CA ASP A 115 16.23 -14.25 2.37
C ASP A 115 15.63 -14.30 0.96
N LYS A 116 14.30 -14.29 0.90
CA LYS A 116 13.50 -14.20 -0.32
C LYS A 116 12.27 -13.35 -0.07
N CYS A 117 11.98 -12.46 -1.00
CA CYS A 117 10.79 -11.63 -0.99
C CYS A 117 9.81 -12.13 -2.05
N LEU A 118 8.56 -12.33 -1.64
CA LEU A 118 7.48 -12.87 -2.43
C LEU A 118 6.54 -11.76 -2.88
N VAL A 119 6.10 -11.88 -4.12
CA VAL A 119 5.12 -11.00 -4.78
C VAL A 119 4.08 -11.94 -5.39
N VAL A 120 3.12 -12.36 -4.59
CA VAL A 120 2.14 -13.38 -5.00
C VAL A 120 0.73 -12.91 -4.64
N GLY A 121 -0.26 -13.38 -5.40
CA GLY A 121 -1.66 -13.01 -5.22
C GLY A 121 -2.22 -13.33 -3.82
N PRO A 122 -3.39 -12.75 -3.48
CA PRO A 122 -4.28 -12.00 -4.37
C PRO A 122 -3.93 -10.52 -4.56
N ASP A 123 -3.11 -9.95 -3.67
CA ASP A 123 -2.83 -8.51 -3.60
C ASP A 123 -1.45 -8.13 -4.18
N PHE A 124 -0.59 -9.11 -4.46
CA PHE A 124 0.75 -8.93 -5.04
C PHE A 124 1.63 -7.93 -4.26
N ARG A 125 1.35 -7.74 -2.97
CA ARG A 125 2.17 -6.93 -2.07
C ARG A 125 3.42 -7.71 -1.66
N GLY A 126 4.53 -6.99 -1.54
CA GLY A 126 5.78 -7.58 -1.09
C GLY A 126 5.67 -8.13 0.33
N ARG A 127 6.22 -9.32 0.57
CA ARG A 127 6.35 -9.94 1.88
C ARG A 127 7.49 -10.96 1.90
N CYS A 128 8.19 -11.12 3.03
CA CYS A 128 9.22 -12.15 3.13
C CYS A 128 8.62 -13.56 3.14
N GLU A 129 9.32 -14.53 2.55
CA GLU A 129 8.94 -15.95 2.62
C GLU A 129 9.18 -16.53 4.03
N THR A 130 10.27 -16.12 4.66
CA THR A 130 10.70 -16.52 6.00
C THR A 130 10.56 -15.35 6.99
N PRO A 131 10.61 -15.62 8.31
CA PRO A 131 10.66 -14.56 9.31
C PRO A 131 11.74 -13.54 9.01
N CYS A 132 11.42 -12.29 9.30
CA CYS A 132 12.22 -11.14 8.94
C CYS A 132 13.56 -11.05 9.66
N HIS A 133 14.61 -10.68 8.92
CA HIS A 133 15.83 -10.12 9.51
C HIS A 133 15.56 -8.66 9.87
N ALA A 134 14.81 -8.46 10.96
CA ALA A 134 14.53 -7.14 11.49
C ALA A 134 15.79 -6.54 12.12
N GLY A 135 15.85 -5.21 12.18
CA GLY A 135 16.85 -4.49 12.96
C GLY A 135 16.79 -4.87 14.45
N GLN A 136 17.84 -4.53 15.20
CA GLN A 136 17.88 -4.83 16.63
C GLN A 136 16.82 -4.01 17.37
N CYS A 137 15.85 -4.70 17.99
CA CYS A 137 14.93 -4.07 18.95
C CYS A 137 15.74 -3.71 20.19
N LYS A 138 15.91 -2.40 20.47
CA LYS A 138 16.45 -1.96 21.75
C LYS A 138 15.37 -2.13 22.81
N THR A 139 15.59 -3.07 23.74
CA THR A 139 14.87 -3.16 25.02
C THR A 139 15.34 -2.09 25.98
#